data_AF-A0A3L6T2U3-F1
#
_entry.id   AF-A0A3L6T2U3-F1
#
_cell.length_a   1.000
_cell.length_b   1.000
_cell.length_c   1.000
_cell.angle_alpha   90.00
_cell.angle_beta   90.00
_cell.angle_gamma   90.00
#
_symmetry.space_group_name_H-M   'P 1'
#
loop_
_entity.id
_entity.type
_entity.pdbx_description
1 polymer ?
#
loop_
_entity_poly.entity_id
_entity_poly.type
_entity_poly.pdbx_seq_one_letter_code
_entity_poly.pdbx_strand_id
1 'polypeptide(L)'
;LRAGEHSPALRSAREVVTFLPFLLVGLVPPFSPFFVAALEAYAIHLAHLAPNSILTLAIFAHACEMFFAVSPSVELFRHFFSLRRSSSVDPDVGAAA
;
A
#
# COMPACT_ATOMS: atom_id res chain seq x y z
N LEU A 1 15.79 10.01 42.99
CA LEU A 1 14.44 10.45 42.56
C LEU A 1 14.56 11.66 41.65
N ARG A 2 14.46 11.47 40.34
CA ARG A 2 13.57 12.22 39.44
C ARG A 2 13.85 11.72 38.02
N ALA A 3 12.90 10.91 37.54
CA ALA A 3 12.84 10.41 36.18
C ALA A 3 12.64 11.61 35.24
N GLY A 4 13.55 11.79 34.30
CA GLY A 4 13.31 12.62 33.14
C GLY A 4 12.33 11.87 32.25
N GLU A 5 11.12 12.40 32.11
CA GLU A 5 10.12 11.88 31.19
C GLU A 5 10.64 12.03 29.76
N HIS A 6 11.21 10.95 29.25
CA HIS A 6 11.49 10.78 27.84
C HIS A 6 10.16 10.56 27.12
N SER A 7 9.42 11.64 26.90
CA SER A 7 8.31 11.66 25.95
C SER A 7 8.90 11.24 24.60
N PRO A 8 8.55 10.07 24.03
CA PRO A 8 8.95 9.79 22.67
C PRO A 8 8.25 10.85 21.83
N ALA A 9 9.03 11.74 21.20
CA ALA A 9 8.51 12.68 20.24
C ALA A 9 7.69 11.86 19.23
N LEU A 10 6.37 12.00 19.29
CA LEU A 10 5.43 11.40 18.35
C LEU A 10 5.73 12.07 17.01
N ARG A 11 6.74 11.54 16.30
CA ARG A 11 7.21 12.04 15.01
C ARG A 11 6.00 12.07 14.10
N SER A 12 5.48 13.28 13.85
CA SER A 12 4.48 13.62 12.84
C SER A 12 3.53 12.48 12.51
N ALA A 13 2.51 12.27 13.35
CA ALA A 13 1.49 11.25 13.11
C ALA A 13 0.83 11.53 11.74
N ARG A 14 1.29 10.85 10.70
CA ARG A 14 0.65 10.86 9.38
C ARG A 14 -0.63 10.05 9.53
N GLU A 15 -1.76 10.74 9.57
CA GLU A 15 -3.07 10.08 9.60
C GLU A 15 -3.26 9.33 8.29
N VAL A 16 -3.55 8.03 8.38
CA VAL A 16 -3.84 7.17 7.22
C VAL A 16 -5.26 6.66 7.35
N VAL A 17 -6.11 7.00 6.38
CA VAL A 17 -7.46 6.44 6.28
C VAL A 17 -7.37 5.05 5.65
N THR A 18 -7.81 4.03 6.40
CA THR A 18 -7.85 2.63 5.95
C THR A 18 -9.15 1.96 6.39
N PHE A 19 -9.48 0.84 5.77
CA PHE A 19 -10.65 0.04 6.13
C PHE A 19 -10.34 -0.89 7.31
N LEU A 20 -11.30 -1.03 8.23
CA LEU A 20 -11.17 -1.90 9.41
C LEU A 20 -10.80 -3.36 9.07
N PRO A 21 -11.35 -4.00 8.03
CA PRO A 21 -10.92 -5.33 7.61
C PRO A 21 -9.42 -5.45 7.30
N PHE A 22 -8.79 -4.40 6.76
CA PHE A 22 -7.34 -4.40 6.51
C PHE A 22 -6.53 -4.43 7.81
N LEU A 23 -7.01 -3.70 8.83
CA LEU A 23 -6.40 -3.72 10.17
C LEU A 23 -6.55 -5.09 10.82
N LEU A 24 -7.72 -5.72 10.70
CA LEU A 24 -7.99 -7.05 11.27
C LEU A 24 -7.11 -8.15 10.68
N VAL A 25 -6.70 -8.02 9.42
CA VAL A 25 -5.76 -8.97 8.77
C VAL A 25 -4.29 -8.56 8.95
N GLY A 26 -3.98 -7.58 9.80
CA GLY A 26 -2.62 -7.21 10.16
C GLY A 26 -1.95 -6.18 9.26
N LEU A 27 -2.69 -5.51 8.37
CA LEU A 27 -2.18 -4.39 7.57
C LEU A 27 -2.21 -3.09 8.41
N VAL A 28 -1.39 -3.07 9.46
CA VAL A 28 -1.28 -1.98 10.43
C VAL A 28 0.01 -1.17 10.21
N PRO A 29 0.01 0.16 10.41
CA PRO A 29 1.23 0.97 10.38
C PRO A 29 2.27 0.55 11.44
N PRO A 30 3.57 0.83 11.23
CA PRO A 30 4.15 1.55 10.09
C PRO A 30 4.24 0.68 8.83
N PHE A 31 3.86 1.24 7.68
CA PHE A 31 3.99 0.57 6.39
C PHE A 31 5.45 0.57 5.92
N SER A 32 5.80 -0.37 5.03
CA SER A 32 7.12 -0.37 4.42
C SER A 32 7.35 0.91 3.60
N PRO A 33 8.58 1.46 3.55
CA PRO A 33 8.89 2.65 2.76
C PRO A 33 8.53 2.51 1.29
N PHE A 34 8.73 1.31 0.73
CA PHE A 34 8.31 0.99 -0.64
C PHE A 34 6.79 1.08 -0.83
N PHE A 35 6.00 0.58 0.13
CA PHE A 35 4.55 0.64 0.05
C PHE A 35 4.05 2.10 0.05
N VAL A 36 4.61 2.95 0.92
CA VAL A 36 4.29 4.38 0.96
C VAL A 36 4.70 5.06 -0.35
N ALA A 37 5.91 4.79 -0.85
CA ALA A 37 6.40 5.34 -2.11
C ALA A 37 5.53 4.92 -3.30
N ALA A 38 5.02 3.69 -3.32
CA ALA A 38 4.10 3.22 -4.35
C ALA A 38 2.77 3.99 -4.30
N LEU A 39 2.17 4.15 -3.12
CA LEU A 39 0.94 4.93 -2.96
C LEU A 39 1.12 6.38 -3.46
N GLU A 40 2.23 7.03 -3.11
CA GLU A 40 2.55 8.39 -3.54
C GLU A 40 2.81 8.48 -5.04
N ALA A 41 3.60 7.58 -5.61
CA ALA A 41 3.96 7.58 -7.03
C ALA A 41 2.79 7.33 -7.98
N TYR A 42 1.68 6.81 -7.46
CA TYR A 42 0.45 6.59 -8.20
C TYR A 42 -0.71 7.49 -7.77
N ALA A 43 -0.50 8.33 -6.74
CA ALA A 43 -1.53 9.17 -6.12
C ALA A 43 -2.79 8.36 -5.73
N ILE A 44 -2.58 7.19 -5.10
CA ILE A 44 -3.64 6.27 -4.67
C ILE A 44 -3.70 6.24 -3.14
N HIS A 45 -4.90 6.30 -2.57
CA HIS A 45 -5.09 6.01 -1.15
C HIS A 45 -5.20 4.51 -0.90
N LEU A 46 -4.72 4.07 0.27
CA LEU A 46 -4.81 2.67 0.71
C LEU A 46 -6.23 2.10 0.57
N ALA A 47 -7.24 2.91 0.88
CA ALA A 47 -8.65 2.57 0.73
C ALA A 47 -9.07 2.14 -0.70
N HIS A 48 -8.41 2.65 -1.73
CA HIS A 48 -8.76 2.34 -3.12
C HIS A 48 -8.02 1.11 -3.67
N LEU A 49 -7.07 0.55 -2.91
CA LEU A 49 -6.39 -0.66 -3.34
C LEU A 49 -7.27 -1.89 -3.09
N ALA A 50 -7.42 -2.70 -4.13
CA ALA A 50 -7.95 -4.04 -3.95
C ALA A 50 -7.00 -4.86 -3.05
N PRO A 51 -7.51 -5.79 -2.23
CA PRO A 51 -6.69 -6.67 -1.39
C PRO A 51 -5.57 -7.37 -2.18
N ASN A 52 -5.88 -7.79 -3.41
CA ASN A 52 -4.91 -8.43 -4.31
C ASN A 52 -3.75 -7.50 -4.66
N SER A 53 -4.01 -6.21 -4.91
CA SER A 53 -2.96 -5.23 -5.22
C SER A 53 -2.02 -5.00 -4.04
N ILE A 54 -2.57 -4.99 -2.82
CA ILE A 54 -1.78 -4.89 -1.58
C ILE A 54 -0.86 -6.12 -1.46
N LEU A 55 -1.41 -7.32 -1.68
CA LEU A 55 -0.64 -8.56 -1.64
C LEU A 55 0.46 -8.58 -2.72
N THR A 56 0.19 -8.12 -3.94
CA THR A 56 1.20 -8.01 -5.00
C THR A 56 2.36 -7.08 -4.60
N LEU A 57 2.06 -5.92 -4.02
CA LEU A 57 3.11 -5.00 -3.52
C LEU A 57 3.95 -5.66 -2.41
N ALA A 58 3.31 -6.37 -1.48
CA ALA A 58 3.99 -7.05 -0.39
C ALA A 58 4.90 -8.20 -0.89
N ILE A 59 4.39 -9.04 -1.79
CA ILE A 59 5.15 -10.15 -2.39
C ILE A 59 6.33 -9.61 -3.18
N PHE A 60 6.14 -8.55 -3.96
CA PHE A 60 7.22 -7.94 -4.72
C PHE A 60 8.31 -7.38 -3.81
N ALA A 61 7.93 -6.66 -2.74
CA ALA A 61 8.88 -6.12 -1.77
C ALA A 61 9.69 -7.24 -1.11
N HIS A 62 9.00 -8.28 -0.62
CA HIS A 62 9.63 -9.45 -0.02
C HIS A 62 10.55 -10.16 -1.01
N ALA A 63 10.16 -10.28 -2.29
CA ALA A 63 10.98 -10.95 -3.28
C ALA A 63 12.25 -10.17 -3.63
N CYS A 64 12.16 -8.84 -3.72
CA CYS A 64 13.31 -7.97 -3.90
C CYS A 64 14.34 -8.17 -2.79
N GLU A 65 13.89 -8.18 -1.54
CA GLU A 65 14.77 -8.30 -0.37
C GLU A 65 15.34 -9.72 -0.21
N MET A 66 14.50 -10.75 -0.35
CA MET A 66 14.88 -12.12 0.01
C MET A 66 15.49 -12.92 -1.14
N PHE A 67 15.07 -12.69 -2.39
CA PHE A 67 15.55 -13.48 -3.53
C PHE A 67 16.55 -12.70 -4.37
N PHE A 68 16.30 -11.40 -4.59
CA PHE A 68 17.17 -10.56 -5.42
C PHE A 68 18.21 -9.78 -4.60
N ALA A 69 18.07 -9.72 -3.27
CA ALA A 69 18.91 -8.93 -2.36
C ALA A 69 19.06 -7.46 -2.80
N VAL A 70 17.99 -6.89 -3.38
CA VAL A 70 17.91 -5.49 -3.81
C VAL A 70 16.83 -4.75 -3.03
N SER A 71 16.97 -3.43 -2.90
CA SER A 71 15.93 -2.60 -2.32
C SER A 71 14.73 -2.50 -3.27
N PRO A 72 13.50 -2.78 -2.81
CA PRO A 72 12.32 -2.63 -3.65
C PRO A 72 12.11 -1.16 -4.05
N SER A 73 11.92 -0.92 -5.34
CA SER A 73 11.70 0.43 -5.88
C SER A 73 10.47 0.48 -6.77
N VAL A 74 9.83 1.65 -6.85
CA VAL A 74 8.64 1.86 -7.70
C VAL A 74 9.00 1.72 -9.18
N GLU A 75 10.21 2.12 -9.57
CA GLU A 75 10.71 1.94 -10.94
C GLU A 75 10.81 0.47 -11.33
N LEU A 76 11.39 -0.35 -10.45
CA LEU A 76 11.49 -1.79 -10.67
C LEU A 76 10.10 -2.43 -10.68
N PHE A 77 9.21 -2.00 -9.78
CA PHE A 77 7.83 -2.47 -9.77
C PHE A 77 7.11 -2.16 -11.10
N ARG A 78 7.27 -0.95 -11.64
CA ARG A 78 6.70 -0.53 -12.95
C ARG A 78 7.26 -1.34 -14.13
N HIS A 79 8.46 -1.89 -13.99
CA HIS A 79 9.05 -2.74 -15.02
C HIS A 79 8.31 -4.08 -15.15
N PHE A 80 7.87 -4.65 -14.02
CA PHE A 80 7.20 -5.95 -13.98
C PHE A 80 5.66 -5.85 -13.96
N PHE A 81 5.12 -4.78 -13.39
CA PHE A 81 3.69 -4.62 -13.12
C PHE A 81 3.16 -3.32 -13.70
N SER A 82 1.92 -3.39 -14.18
CA SER A 82 1.15 -2.23 -14.64
C SER A 82 -0.05 -2.00 -13.76
N LEU A 83 -0.32 -0.74 -13.43
CA LEU A 83 -1.56 -0.40 -12.75
C LEU A 83 -2.76 -0.51 -13.68
N ARG A 84 -3.77 -1.26 -13.24
CA ARG A 84 -5.08 -1.29 -13.88
C ARG A 84 -6.10 -0.65 -12.95
N ARG A 85 -6.72 0.44 -13.40
CA ARG A 85 -7.92 0.97 -12.74
C ARG A 85 -9.10 0.13 -13.21
N SER A 86 -9.79 -0.51 -12.28
CA SER A 86 -11.11 -1.06 -12.54
C SER A 86 -12.09 0.12 -12.60
N SER A 87 -12.45 0.56 -13.79
CA SER A 87 -13.67 1.36 -13.92
C SER A 87 -14.83 0.44 -13.56
N SER A 88 -15.65 0.82 -12.57
CA SER A 88 -16.97 0.21 -12.41
C SER A 88 -17.87 0.68 -13.57
N VAL A 89 -17.57 0.24 -14.77
CA VAL A 89 -18.56 0.17 -15.84
C VAL A 89 -18.76 -1.32 -16.03
N ASP A 90 -19.66 -1.87 -15.23
CA ASP A 90 -20.44 -3.01 -15.70
C ASP A 90 -21.33 -2.46 -16.82
N PRO A 91 -21.17 -2.88 -18.09
CA PRO A 91 -22.23 -2.70 -19.06
C PRO A 91 -23.27 -3.77 -18.75
N ASP A 92 -24.27 -3.43 -17.94
CA ASP A 92 -25.49 -4.25 -17.91
C ASP A 92 -26.74 -3.41 -18.20
N VAL A 93 -27.57 -3.99 -19.07
CA VAL A 93 -28.91 -3.61 -19.53
C VAL A 93 -29.03 -2.48 -20.57
N GLY A 94 -29.18 -2.92 -21.84
CA GLY A 94 -30.42 -2.63 -22.58
C GLY A 94 -30.31 -1.92 -23.93
N ALA A 95 -30.16 -2.68 -25.01
CA ALA A 95 -30.88 -2.43 -26.26
C ALA A 95 -30.85 -3.68 -27.16
N ALA A 96 -31.88 -4.49 -27.03
CA ALA A 96 -32.33 -5.30 -28.15
C ALA A 96 -32.75 -4.36 -29.29
N ALA A 97 -32.28 -4.64 -30.50
CA ALA A 97 -32.90 -4.28 -31.77
C ALA A 97 -32.43 -5.28 -32.83
#